data_AF-A0A2E6D909-F1
#
_entry.id   AF-A0A2E6D909-F1
#
_cell.length_a   1.000
_cell.length_b   1.000
_cell.length_c   1.000
_cell.angle_alpha   90.00
_cell.angle_beta   90.00
_cell.angle_gamma   90.00
#
_symmetry.space_group_name_H-M   'P 1'
#
loop_
_entity.id
_entity.type
_entity.pdbx_description
1 polymer ?
#
loop_
_entity_poly.entity_id
_entity_poly.type
_entity_poly.pdbx_seq_one_letter_code
_entity_poly.pdbx_strand_id
1 'polypeptide(L)'
;MESRSHSSRAQLALDEGGEAMLVVGTNLRLGHATDAGADIPLWGDLGEHVLEFTLEESFHGGARWCIRGPGGPGDPDLGQDAEVPIGSGGGVRLTQPGTASAAGVLELSGSLDAEGARRVLLVPPGAGGSVRMGCTPDCHLLWKGMTPESHVELTVEEEEGGLTLHLRCAEGLRVPGGELETHWAGPFPPCERVEIHLGDPDSTASPCALCLSPGSHPTIDSGPA
;
A
#
# COMPACT_ATOMS: atom_id res chain seq x y z
N MET A 1 -15.03 23.54 -1.34
CA MET A 1 -14.25 22.73 -0.39
C MET A 1 -14.73 21.31 -0.60
N GLU A 2 -14.14 20.63 -1.58
CA GLU A 2 -14.53 19.27 -1.94
C GLU A 2 -14.19 18.34 -0.77
N SER A 3 -15.14 17.48 -0.41
CA SER A 3 -14.97 16.45 0.59
C SER A 3 -13.78 15.59 0.17
N ARG A 4 -12.67 15.63 0.90
CA ARG A 4 -11.55 14.73 0.65
C ARG A 4 -12.06 13.29 0.79
N SER A 5 -11.69 12.44 -0.17
CA SER A 5 -11.84 11.00 -0.05
C SER A 5 -11.17 10.55 1.25
N HIS A 6 -11.85 9.77 2.08
CA HIS A 6 -11.23 9.22 3.29
C HIS A 6 -10.11 8.26 2.86
N SER A 7 -8.87 8.55 3.25
CA SER A 7 -7.77 7.59 3.14
C SER A 7 -7.75 6.67 4.36
N SER A 8 -7.18 5.48 4.20
CA SER A 8 -6.96 4.54 5.29
C SER A 8 -5.62 3.85 5.10
N ARG A 9 -4.91 3.53 6.18
CA ARG A 9 -3.59 2.93 6.07
C ARG A 9 -3.30 1.87 7.12
N ALA A 10 -2.46 0.91 6.74
CA ALA A 10 -1.95 -0.14 7.60
C ALA A 10 -0.49 -0.43 7.27
N GLN A 11 0.25 -1.00 8.21
CA GLN A 11 1.54 -1.60 7.92
C GLN A 11 1.32 -3.04 7.44
N LEU A 12 2.05 -3.41 6.39
CA LEU A 12 2.10 -4.75 5.85
C LEU A 12 3.55 -5.24 5.90
N ALA A 13 3.77 -6.37 6.56
CA ALA A 13 5.05 -7.07 6.54
C ALA A 13 4.84 -8.46 5.93
N LEU A 14 5.73 -8.85 5.03
CA LEU A 14 5.77 -10.17 4.42
C LEU A 14 7.13 -10.79 4.68
N ASP A 15 7.15 -12.01 5.24
CA ASP A 15 8.40 -12.73 5.48
C ASP A 15 9.21 -12.83 4.19
N GLU A 16 10.49 -12.46 4.26
CA GLU A 16 11.44 -12.39 3.13
C GLU A 16 11.05 -11.45 1.97
N GLY A 17 9.82 -10.90 1.95
CA GLY A 17 9.31 -9.92 0.99
C GLY A 17 9.47 -8.46 1.42
N GLY A 18 9.68 -8.25 2.72
CA GLY A 18 9.95 -6.95 3.33
C GLY A 18 8.70 -6.25 3.84
N GLU A 19 8.86 -4.96 4.15
CA GLU A 19 7.84 -4.13 4.77
C GLU A 19 7.33 -3.07 3.78
N ALA A 20 6.02 -2.84 3.82
CA ALA A 20 5.35 -1.82 3.04
C ALA A 20 4.25 -1.15 3.87
N MET A 21 4.00 0.13 3.63
CA MET A 21 2.77 0.78 4.10
C MET A 21 1.69 0.60 3.04
N LEU A 22 0.55 0.04 3.41
CA LEU A 22 -0.63 -0.03 2.55
C LEU A 22 -1.47 1.23 2.76
N VAL A 23 -1.72 2.01 1.71
CA VAL A 23 -2.54 3.23 1.76
C VAL A 23 -3.67 3.11 0.74
N VAL A 24 -4.90 3.11 1.26
CA VAL A 24 -6.12 2.98 0.48
C VAL A 24 -6.74 4.35 0.23
N GLY A 25 -7.03 4.65 -1.04
CA GLY A 25 -7.68 5.88 -1.47
C GLY A 25 -7.46 6.18 -2.96
N THR A 26 -7.97 7.33 -3.41
CA THR A 26 -7.89 7.77 -4.83
C THR A 26 -7.25 9.16 -4.99
N ASN A 27 -7.19 9.93 -3.91
CA ASN A 27 -6.47 11.19 -3.83
C ASN A 27 -5.70 11.17 -2.51
N LEU A 28 -4.38 11.13 -2.59
CA LEU A 28 -3.49 10.93 -1.45
C LEU A 28 -2.43 12.01 -1.43
N ARG A 29 -2.16 12.53 -0.24
CA ARG A 29 -1.11 13.50 0.00
C ARG A 29 0.04 12.85 0.75
N LEU A 30 1.23 12.99 0.19
CA LEU A 30 2.49 12.71 0.88
C LEU A 30 2.95 13.97 1.60
N GLY A 31 3.28 13.79 2.88
CA GLY A 31 3.73 14.88 3.73
C GLY A 31 4.56 14.36 4.90
N HIS A 32 5.05 15.31 5.70
CA HIS A 32 5.82 14.96 6.88
C HIS A 32 4.94 14.20 7.88
N ALA A 33 5.49 13.24 8.62
CA ALA A 33 4.73 12.42 9.57
C ALA A 33 4.03 13.20 10.70
N THR A 34 4.45 14.45 10.92
CA THR A 34 3.81 15.38 11.88
C THR A 34 2.68 16.21 11.27
N ASP A 35 2.48 16.16 9.96
CA ASP A 35 1.38 16.84 9.26
C ASP A 35 0.10 16.00 9.40
N ALA A 36 -0.89 16.53 10.12
CA ALA A 36 -2.18 15.86 10.32
C ALA A 36 -2.95 15.63 9.01
N GLY A 37 -2.60 16.34 7.93
CA GLY A 37 -3.19 16.19 6.61
C GLY A 37 -2.46 15.22 5.68
N ALA A 38 -1.43 14.51 6.14
CA ALA A 38 -0.69 13.54 5.35
C ALA A 38 -1.36 12.16 5.36
N ASP A 39 -1.76 11.70 4.19
CA ASP A 39 -2.26 10.34 3.98
C ASP A 39 -1.10 9.34 3.99
N ILE A 40 0.01 9.73 3.36
CA ILE A 40 1.30 9.02 3.32
C ILE A 40 2.30 9.80 4.21
N PRO A 41 2.38 9.50 5.52
CA PRO A 41 3.29 10.17 6.43
C PRO A 41 4.71 9.67 6.24
N LEU A 42 5.65 10.58 5.98
CA LEU A 42 7.07 10.26 5.84
C LEU A 42 7.93 10.88 6.95
N TRP A 43 8.91 10.11 7.39
CA TRP A 43 10.07 10.58 8.15
C TRP A 43 11.24 10.90 7.22
N GLY A 44 11.95 11.98 7.52
CA GLY A 44 13.13 12.42 6.77
C GLY A 44 13.05 13.89 6.36
N ASP A 45 14.02 14.33 5.56
CA ASP A 45 14.02 15.66 4.98
C ASP A 45 13.14 15.71 3.73
N LEU A 46 11.95 16.31 3.86
CA LEU A 46 11.06 16.57 2.73
C LEU A 46 11.31 17.96 2.10
N GLY A 47 12.12 18.81 2.71
CA GLY A 47 12.19 20.24 2.38
C GLY A 47 10.81 20.89 2.43
N GLU A 48 10.49 21.69 1.41
CA GLU A 48 9.16 22.29 1.22
C GLU A 48 8.20 21.38 0.40
N HIS A 49 8.61 20.15 0.07
CA HIS A 49 7.87 19.31 -0.86
C HIS A 49 6.68 18.62 -0.18
N VAL A 50 5.51 18.86 -0.77
CA VAL A 50 4.31 18.04 -0.63
C VAL A 50 4.01 17.51 -2.01
N LEU A 51 3.78 16.20 -2.11
CA LEU A 51 3.35 15.58 -3.36
C LEU A 51 1.91 15.12 -3.24
N GLU A 52 1.17 15.27 -4.32
CA GLU A 52 -0.19 14.75 -4.45
C GLU A 52 -0.21 13.60 -5.45
N PHE A 53 -0.92 12.54 -5.07
CA PHE A 53 -1.16 11.36 -5.87
C PHE A 53 -2.63 11.29 -6.20
N THR A 54 -2.97 11.26 -7.48
CA THR A 54 -4.36 11.18 -7.93
C THR A 54 -4.51 9.99 -8.86
N LEU A 55 -5.50 9.14 -8.58
CA LEU A 55 -5.90 8.11 -9.51
C LEU A 55 -6.73 8.75 -10.63
N GLU A 56 -6.29 8.57 -11.86
CA GLU A 56 -6.96 9.07 -13.05
C GLU A 56 -7.31 7.93 -13.99
N GLU A 57 -8.51 7.99 -14.57
CA GLU A 57 -8.90 7.07 -15.62
C GLU A 57 -8.56 7.63 -16.99
N SER A 58 -7.85 6.83 -17.79
CA SER A 58 -7.66 7.08 -19.21
C SER A 58 -8.58 6.19 -20.04
N PHE A 59 -9.27 6.79 -21.00
CA PHE A 59 -10.10 6.08 -21.98
C PHE A 59 -9.37 4.97 -22.75
N HIS A 60 -8.05 5.07 -22.89
CA HIS A 60 -7.24 4.11 -23.64
C HIS A 60 -6.24 3.34 -22.78
N GLY A 61 -5.98 3.81 -21.56
CA GLY A 61 -4.91 3.29 -20.69
C GLY A 61 -5.38 2.66 -19.39
N GLY A 62 -6.68 2.72 -19.08
CA GLY A 62 -7.19 2.31 -17.77
C GLY A 62 -6.85 3.30 -16.67
N ALA A 63 -7.05 2.89 -15.42
CA ALA A 63 -6.74 3.69 -14.25
C ALA A 63 -5.24 3.73 -13.97
N ARG A 64 -4.70 4.92 -13.74
CA ARG A 64 -3.29 5.14 -13.42
C ARG A 64 -3.11 6.16 -12.30
N TRP A 65 -2.05 5.99 -11.51
CA TRP A 65 -1.63 7.02 -10.57
C TRP A 65 -0.81 8.11 -11.27
N CYS A 66 -1.17 9.36 -11.02
CA CYS A 66 -0.40 10.55 -11.36
C CYS A 66 0.28 11.11 -10.10
N ILE A 67 1.50 11.61 -10.25
CA ILE A 67 2.30 12.23 -9.19
C ILE A 67 2.49 13.70 -9.52
N ARG A 68 2.10 14.60 -8.62
CA ARG A 68 2.12 16.04 -8.84
C ARG A 68 2.73 16.80 -7.68
N GLY A 69 3.15 18.03 -7.97
CA GLY A 69 3.57 18.98 -6.96
C GLY A 69 2.42 19.46 -6.07
N PRO A 70 2.70 20.37 -5.13
CA PRO A 70 1.73 20.84 -4.13
C PRO A 70 0.57 21.65 -4.71
N GLY A 71 0.65 22.09 -5.98
CA GLY A 71 -0.46 22.72 -6.70
C GLY A 71 -1.53 21.73 -7.17
N GLY A 72 -1.31 20.43 -6.96
CA GLY A 72 -2.27 19.37 -7.27
C GLY A 72 -2.51 19.25 -8.77
N PRO A 73 -3.76 19.03 -9.25
CA PRO A 73 -4.08 18.89 -10.67
C PRO A 73 -3.66 20.08 -11.57
N GLY A 74 -3.34 21.24 -10.98
CA GLY A 74 -2.77 22.38 -11.70
C GLY A 74 -1.30 22.20 -12.08
N ASP A 75 -0.58 21.30 -11.40
CA ASP A 75 0.82 20.98 -11.67
C ASP A 75 0.94 19.86 -12.71
N PRO A 76 2.03 19.85 -13.50
CA PRO A 76 2.29 18.77 -14.44
C PRO A 76 2.48 17.43 -13.72
N ASP A 77 2.02 16.36 -14.35
CA ASP A 77 2.34 14.98 -13.94
C ASP A 77 3.86 14.77 -14.06
N LEU A 78 4.52 14.46 -12.94
CA LEU A 78 5.95 14.23 -12.86
C LEU A 78 6.36 12.86 -13.45
N GLY A 79 5.37 12.02 -13.75
CA GLY A 79 5.54 10.77 -14.49
C GLY A 79 5.77 9.53 -13.62
N GLN A 80 5.53 8.36 -14.21
CA GLN A 80 5.83 7.06 -13.61
C GLN A 80 7.27 6.63 -13.97
N ASP A 81 7.83 5.72 -13.18
CA ASP A 81 9.14 5.08 -13.34
C ASP A 81 10.36 6.02 -13.26
N ALA A 82 10.15 7.33 -13.16
CA ALA A 82 11.16 8.33 -12.90
C ALA A 82 11.29 8.60 -11.39
N GLU A 83 12.52 8.90 -10.96
CA GLU A 83 12.75 9.34 -9.58
C GLU A 83 12.45 10.84 -9.47
N VAL A 84 11.52 11.18 -8.59
CA VAL A 84 11.20 12.55 -8.21
C VAL A 84 12.01 12.88 -6.95
N PRO A 85 12.97 13.83 -7.02
CA PRO A 85 13.77 14.20 -5.88
C PRO A 85 12.91 14.89 -4.81
N ILE A 86 13.17 14.58 -3.54
CA ILE A 86 12.52 15.17 -2.37
C ILE A 86 13.58 15.60 -1.36
N GLY A 87 13.45 16.82 -0.86
CA GLY A 87 14.38 17.39 0.11
C GLY A 87 15.83 17.44 -0.41
N SER A 88 16.80 17.33 0.50
CA SER A 88 18.22 17.45 0.19
C SER A 88 18.93 16.13 -0.15
N GLY A 89 18.27 14.98 -0.05
CA GLY A 89 18.93 13.69 -0.21
C GLY A 89 18.02 12.48 -0.33
N GLY A 90 16.75 12.67 -0.65
CA GLY A 90 15.79 11.60 -0.87
C GLY A 90 15.09 11.71 -2.21
N GLY A 91 14.24 10.75 -2.48
CA GLY A 91 13.42 10.71 -3.68
C GLY A 91 12.34 9.68 -3.58
N VAL A 92 11.37 9.79 -4.48
CA VAL A 92 10.31 8.82 -4.63
C VAL A 92 10.21 8.36 -6.07
N ARG A 93 9.89 7.10 -6.27
CA ARG A 93 9.61 6.55 -7.59
C ARG A 93 8.29 5.81 -7.55
N LEU A 94 7.34 6.27 -8.36
CA LEU A 94 6.05 5.62 -8.53
C LEU A 94 6.12 4.66 -9.71
N THR A 95 5.81 3.39 -9.47
CA THR A 95 5.63 2.37 -10.50
C THR A 95 4.23 1.75 -10.37
N GLN A 96 3.72 1.17 -11.46
CA GLN A 96 2.43 0.46 -11.43
C GLN A 96 2.61 -0.96 -12.02
N PRO A 97 2.96 -1.94 -11.17
CA PRO A 97 3.15 -3.32 -11.60
C PRO A 97 1.83 -3.92 -12.14
N GLY A 98 1.91 -4.53 -13.32
CA GLY A 98 0.79 -5.18 -13.97
C GLY A 98 -0.20 -4.20 -14.60
N THR A 99 -0.58 -4.44 -15.86
CA THR A 99 -1.53 -3.59 -16.59
C THR A 99 -2.99 -3.79 -16.18
N ALA A 100 -3.28 -4.86 -15.42
CA ALA A 100 -4.62 -5.21 -14.97
C ALA A 100 -4.96 -4.66 -13.58
N SER A 101 -4.01 -3.97 -12.92
CA SER A 101 -4.21 -3.39 -11.60
C SER A 101 -3.95 -1.89 -11.61
N ALA A 102 -4.79 -1.16 -10.91
CA ALA A 102 -4.63 0.26 -10.61
C ALA A 102 -3.77 0.49 -9.34
N ALA A 103 -3.31 -0.57 -8.66
CA ALA A 103 -2.46 -0.43 -7.49
C ALA A 103 -1.03 -0.02 -7.89
N GLY A 104 -0.49 1.01 -7.22
CA GLY A 104 0.85 1.53 -7.44
C GLY A 104 1.83 1.14 -6.33
N VAL A 105 3.13 1.18 -6.63
CA VAL A 105 4.21 1.05 -5.66
C VAL A 105 5.01 2.34 -5.67
N LEU A 106 5.09 3.00 -4.52
CA LEU A 106 5.96 4.14 -4.28
C LEU A 106 7.21 3.65 -3.53
N GLU A 107 8.33 3.58 -4.24
CA GLU A 107 9.64 3.29 -3.66
C GLU A 107 10.24 4.58 -3.08
N LEU A 108 10.71 4.51 -1.83
CA LEU A 108 11.33 5.63 -1.11
C LEU A 108 12.85 5.46 -1.10
N SER A 109 13.60 6.49 -1.48
CA SER A 109 15.06 6.48 -1.52
C SER A 109 15.69 7.42 -0.47
N GLY A 110 16.99 7.23 -0.21
CA GLY A 110 17.75 8.07 0.71
C GLY A 110 17.33 7.91 2.17
N SER A 111 17.05 9.03 2.84
CA SER A 111 16.62 9.05 4.25
C SER A 111 15.10 8.91 4.45
N LEU A 112 14.31 8.78 3.38
CA LEU A 112 12.85 8.76 3.45
C LEU A 112 12.30 7.41 3.89
N ASP A 113 11.34 7.44 4.80
CA ASP A 113 10.75 6.24 5.40
C ASP A 113 9.28 6.48 5.78
N ALA A 114 8.41 5.51 5.51
CA ALA A 114 7.00 5.53 5.87
C ALA A 114 6.75 4.56 7.03
N GLU A 115 6.90 5.05 8.26
CA GLU A 115 6.72 4.27 9.50
C GLU A 115 7.53 2.94 9.55
N GLY A 116 8.78 2.96 9.10
CA GLY A 116 9.67 1.81 9.01
C GLY A 116 9.74 1.17 7.62
N ALA A 117 8.76 1.47 6.75
CA ALA A 117 8.70 0.94 5.40
C ALA A 117 9.37 1.85 4.36
N ARG A 118 10.15 1.23 3.46
CA ARG A 118 10.72 1.90 2.27
C ARG A 118 9.82 1.86 1.05
N ARG A 119 8.65 1.23 1.17
CA ARG A 119 7.66 1.10 0.11
C ARG A 119 6.29 1.53 0.62
N VAL A 120 5.53 2.19 -0.23
CA VAL A 120 4.12 2.47 -0.01
C VAL A 120 3.32 1.87 -1.15
N LEU A 121 2.35 1.02 -0.83
CA LEU A 121 1.39 0.48 -1.77
C LEU A 121 0.20 1.43 -1.84
N LEU A 122 -0.04 2.02 -3.02
CA LEU A 122 -1.16 2.91 -3.28
C LEU A 122 -2.30 2.08 -3.87
N VAL A 123 -3.39 1.91 -3.12
CA VAL A 123 -4.46 0.99 -3.48
C VAL A 123 -5.79 1.73 -3.60
N PRO A 124 -6.36 1.85 -4.81
CA PRO A 124 -7.72 2.34 -4.91
C PRO A 124 -8.71 1.32 -4.36
N PRO A 125 -9.78 1.75 -3.68
CA PRO A 125 -10.82 0.84 -3.23
C PRO A 125 -11.55 0.20 -4.41
N GLY A 126 -11.98 -1.05 -4.22
CA GLY A 126 -12.67 -1.88 -5.19
C GLY A 126 -11.76 -2.83 -5.98
N ALA A 127 -12.38 -3.66 -6.81
CA ALA A 127 -11.72 -4.75 -7.53
C ALA A 127 -10.61 -4.32 -8.51
N GLY A 128 -10.55 -3.03 -8.88
CA GLY A 128 -9.50 -2.49 -9.74
C GLY A 128 -8.14 -2.30 -9.02
N GLY A 129 -8.12 -2.23 -7.69
CA GLY A 129 -6.92 -2.02 -6.88
C GLY A 129 -6.35 -3.32 -6.31
N SER A 130 -5.88 -4.23 -7.16
CA SER A 130 -5.32 -5.51 -6.72
C SER A 130 -3.79 -5.44 -6.52
N VAL A 131 -3.32 -5.71 -5.31
CA VAL A 131 -1.90 -5.87 -5.01
C VAL A 131 -1.55 -7.35 -5.16
N ARG A 132 -0.52 -7.65 -5.95
CA ARG A 132 0.01 -9.01 -6.12
C ARG A 132 1.32 -9.17 -5.37
N MET A 133 1.44 -10.26 -4.63
CA MET A 133 2.63 -10.64 -3.89
C MET A 133 3.10 -12.00 -4.39
N GLY A 134 4.31 -12.09 -4.93
CA GLY A 134 4.81 -13.29 -5.60
C GLY A 134 6.23 -13.10 -6.10
N CYS A 135 6.77 -14.04 -6.89
CA CYS A 135 8.19 -14.00 -7.28
C CYS A 135 8.46 -13.38 -8.66
N THR A 136 7.43 -12.88 -9.35
CA THR A 136 7.53 -12.34 -10.71
C THR A 136 7.61 -10.81 -10.74
N PRO A 137 8.22 -10.20 -11.78
CA PRO A 137 8.37 -8.73 -11.85
C PRO A 137 7.07 -7.93 -11.98
N ASP A 138 5.95 -8.58 -12.31
CA ASP A 138 4.62 -7.96 -12.35
C ASP A 138 3.92 -7.92 -10.97
N CYS A 139 4.54 -8.48 -9.93
CA CYS A 139 4.08 -8.37 -8.56
C CYS A 139 4.48 -7.02 -7.93
N HIS A 140 3.60 -6.49 -7.09
CA HIS A 140 3.81 -5.28 -6.30
C HIS A 140 4.81 -5.48 -5.18
N LEU A 141 4.79 -6.67 -4.57
CA LEU A 141 5.81 -7.09 -3.60
C LEU A 141 6.43 -8.42 -4.03
N LEU A 142 7.76 -8.43 -4.06
CA LEU A 142 8.51 -9.61 -4.44
C LEU A 142 8.72 -10.53 -3.23
N TRP A 143 8.20 -11.74 -3.33
CA TRP A 143 8.40 -12.82 -2.37
C TRP A 143 9.10 -14.00 -3.05
N LYS A 144 10.32 -14.29 -2.60
CA LYS A 144 11.21 -15.27 -3.25
C LYS A 144 10.89 -16.73 -2.93
N GLY A 145 9.98 -16.98 -1.99
CA GLY A 145 9.58 -18.33 -1.56
C GLY A 145 8.50 -19.00 -2.40
N MET A 146 7.94 -18.30 -3.40
CA MET A 146 6.87 -18.82 -4.25
C MET A 146 7.38 -19.38 -5.58
N THR A 147 6.59 -20.27 -6.20
CA THR A 147 6.76 -20.62 -7.61
C THR A 147 6.23 -19.48 -8.50
N PRO A 148 6.69 -19.35 -9.75
CA PRO A 148 6.26 -18.29 -10.66
C PRO A 148 4.75 -18.25 -10.96
N GLU A 149 4.07 -19.37 -10.78
CA GLU A 149 2.63 -19.51 -11.00
C GLU A 149 1.80 -19.12 -9.77
N SER A 150 2.44 -18.95 -8.62
CA SER A 150 1.79 -18.71 -7.34
C SER A 150 1.95 -17.25 -6.93
N HIS A 151 0.84 -16.65 -6.50
CA HIS A 151 0.81 -15.31 -5.95
C HIS A 151 -0.33 -15.17 -4.96
N VAL A 152 -0.18 -14.21 -4.04
CA VAL A 152 -1.25 -13.76 -3.17
C VAL A 152 -1.84 -12.48 -3.74
N GLU A 153 -3.15 -12.43 -3.87
CA GLU A 153 -3.88 -11.23 -4.26
C GLU A 153 -4.47 -10.56 -3.02
N LEU A 154 -4.24 -9.27 -2.89
CA LEU A 154 -4.83 -8.40 -1.88
C LEU A 154 -5.70 -7.36 -2.59
N THR A 155 -6.96 -7.27 -2.20
CA THR A 155 -7.87 -6.19 -2.61
C THR A 155 -8.48 -5.54 -1.38
N VAL A 156 -8.90 -4.29 -1.50
CA VAL A 156 -9.67 -3.61 -0.45
C VAL A 156 -10.97 -3.12 -1.07
N GLU A 157 -12.11 -3.56 -0.53
CA GLU A 157 -13.44 -3.23 -1.03
C GLU A 157 -14.20 -2.36 -0.03
N GLU A 158 -15.05 -1.46 -0.52
CA GLU A 158 -16.00 -0.74 0.31
C GLU A 158 -17.25 -1.59 0.51
N GLU A 159 -17.52 -1.98 1.76
CA GLU A 159 -18.68 -2.77 2.15
C GLU A 159 -19.58 -1.97 3.12
N GLU A 160 -20.77 -2.49 3.44
CA GLU A 160 -21.66 -1.85 4.42
C GLU A 160 -20.99 -1.75 5.80
N GLY A 161 -20.44 -0.57 6.10
CA GLY A 161 -19.84 -0.26 7.41
C GLY A 161 -18.34 0.07 7.38
N GLY A 162 -17.66 -0.02 6.24
CA GLY A 162 -16.26 0.38 6.12
C GLY A 162 -15.50 -0.28 4.98
N LEU A 163 -14.17 -0.24 5.06
CA LEU A 163 -13.29 -0.94 4.14
C LEU A 163 -13.04 -2.37 4.65
N THR A 164 -13.11 -3.34 3.74
CA THR A 164 -12.77 -4.75 4.00
C THR A 164 -11.58 -5.13 3.15
N LEU A 165 -10.53 -5.68 3.77
CA LEU A 165 -9.38 -6.23 3.07
C LEU A 165 -9.64 -7.71 2.78
N HIS A 166 -9.48 -8.10 1.52
CA HIS A 166 -9.60 -9.49 1.06
C HIS A 166 -8.21 -9.99 0.64
N LEU A 167 -7.85 -11.18 1.10
CA LEU A 167 -6.67 -11.91 0.67
C LEU A 167 -7.06 -13.21 0.00
N ARG A 168 -6.51 -13.48 -1.18
CA ARG A 168 -6.69 -14.75 -1.89
C ARG A 168 -5.35 -15.39 -2.16
N CYS A 169 -5.24 -16.67 -1.84
CA CYS A 169 -4.07 -17.50 -2.13
C CYS A 169 -4.56 -18.88 -2.54
N ALA A 170 -4.23 -19.32 -3.76
CA ALA A 170 -4.71 -20.59 -4.31
C ALA A 170 -4.12 -21.79 -3.55
N GLU A 171 -2.90 -21.63 -3.06
CA GLU A 171 -2.15 -22.61 -2.28
C GLU A 171 -2.62 -22.69 -0.82
N GLY A 172 -3.45 -21.73 -0.41
CA GLY A 172 -4.06 -21.67 0.91
C GLY A 172 -3.52 -20.56 1.79
N LEU A 173 -4.33 -20.18 2.76
CA LEU A 173 -4.06 -19.22 3.81
C LEU A 173 -4.69 -19.69 5.12
N ARG A 174 -4.14 -19.22 6.24
CA ARG A 174 -4.63 -19.59 7.57
C ARG A 174 -4.28 -18.54 8.61
N VAL A 175 -5.26 -18.17 9.44
CA VAL A 175 -5.00 -17.41 10.68
C VAL A 175 -4.56 -18.35 11.81
N PRO A 176 -3.75 -17.91 12.79
CA PRO A 176 -3.36 -18.73 13.92
C PRO A 176 -4.55 -19.41 14.62
N GLY A 177 -4.56 -20.75 14.64
CA GLY A 177 -5.65 -21.55 15.24
C GLY A 177 -6.87 -21.78 14.34
N GLY A 178 -6.89 -21.23 13.13
CA GLY A 178 -7.95 -21.45 12.14
C GLY A 178 -7.75 -22.66 11.24
N GLU A 179 -8.71 -22.90 10.34
CA GLU A 179 -8.64 -23.90 9.28
C GLU A 179 -7.92 -23.34 8.04
N LEU A 180 -7.48 -24.24 7.15
CA LEU A 180 -6.89 -23.85 5.87
C LEU A 180 -8.01 -23.41 4.91
N GLU A 181 -7.92 -22.18 4.42
CA GLU A 181 -8.86 -21.59 3.47
C GLU A 181 -8.09 -21.03 2.26
N THR A 182 -8.77 -20.61 1.19
CA THR A 182 -8.12 -19.94 0.04
C THR A 182 -8.45 -18.44 -0.03
N HIS A 183 -9.31 -17.97 0.87
CA HIS A 183 -9.77 -16.60 0.94
C HIS A 183 -9.92 -16.20 2.41
N TRP A 184 -9.39 -15.03 2.77
CA TRP A 184 -9.61 -14.39 4.06
C TRP A 184 -10.16 -12.99 3.82
N ALA A 185 -11.05 -12.54 4.70
CA ALA A 185 -11.56 -11.18 4.71
C ALA A 185 -11.57 -10.63 6.14
N GLY A 186 -11.22 -9.36 6.29
CA GLY A 186 -11.24 -8.68 7.58
C GLY A 186 -11.29 -7.16 7.44
N PRO A 187 -11.59 -6.44 8.53
CA PRO A 187 -11.72 -4.99 8.50
C PRO A 187 -10.40 -4.31 8.12
N PHE A 188 -10.49 -3.20 7.39
CA PHE A 188 -9.37 -2.34 7.06
C PHE A 188 -9.60 -0.87 7.50
N PRO A 189 -8.60 -0.22 8.13
CA PRO A 189 -7.39 -0.83 8.68
C PRO A 189 -7.74 -1.82 9.80
N PRO A 190 -6.88 -2.80 10.10
CA PRO A 190 -7.16 -3.73 11.19
C PRO A 190 -7.09 -2.98 12.54
N CYS A 191 -7.88 -3.40 13.52
CA CYS A 191 -7.87 -2.81 14.88
C CYS A 191 -6.67 -3.28 15.72
N GLU A 192 -6.14 -4.46 15.41
CA GLU A 192 -5.00 -5.08 16.06
C GLU A 192 -4.12 -5.77 15.01
N ARG A 193 -2.95 -6.26 15.41
CA ARG A 193 -2.09 -7.01 14.48
C ARG A 193 -2.78 -8.31 14.08
N VAL A 194 -2.93 -8.52 12.78
CA VAL A 194 -3.39 -9.77 12.19
C VAL A 194 -2.21 -10.46 11.51
N GLU A 195 -1.99 -11.73 11.84
CA GLU A 195 -1.00 -12.59 11.21
C GLU A 195 -1.72 -13.66 10.40
N ILE A 196 -1.30 -13.86 9.15
CA ILE A 196 -1.88 -14.81 8.20
C ILE A 196 -0.74 -15.61 7.62
N HIS A 197 -0.79 -16.93 7.79
CA HIS A 197 0.18 -17.85 7.20
C HIS A 197 -0.26 -18.17 5.78
N LEU A 198 0.68 -18.08 4.84
CA LEU A 198 0.46 -18.27 3.42
C LEU A 198 1.08 -19.57 2.93
N GLY A 199 0.38 -20.26 2.04
CA GLY A 199 0.82 -21.50 1.40
C GLY A 199 0.31 -22.77 2.08
N ASP A 200 0.62 -23.90 1.44
CA ASP A 200 0.22 -25.24 1.88
C ASP A 200 1.00 -25.65 3.15
N PRO A 201 0.32 -25.97 4.26
CA PRO A 201 0.96 -26.40 5.51
C PRO A 201 1.75 -27.71 5.38
N ASP A 202 1.44 -28.55 4.39
CA ASP A 202 2.15 -29.80 4.13
C ASP A 202 3.35 -29.61 3.18
N SER A 203 3.57 -28.37 2.70
CA SER A 203 4.73 -28.03 1.90
C SER A 203 6.02 -28.08 2.72
N THR A 204 7.11 -28.48 2.06
CA THR A 204 8.46 -28.41 2.65
C THR A 204 9.09 -27.02 2.56
N ALA A 205 8.43 -26.08 1.86
CA ALA A 205 8.81 -24.68 1.85
C ALA A 205 8.51 -24.05 3.22
N SER A 206 9.37 -23.14 3.68
CA SER A 206 9.14 -22.43 4.93
C SER A 206 7.79 -21.70 4.88
N PRO A 207 6.92 -21.82 5.91
CA PRO A 207 5.69 -21.05 5.96
C PRO A 207 6.04 -19.55 5.96
N CYS A 208 5.29 -18.77 5.20
CA CYS A 208 5.46 -17.33 5.10
C CYS A 208 4.34 -16.64 5.85
N ALA A 209 4.67 -15.76 6.79
CA ALA A 209 3.70 -14.92 7.46
C ALA A 209 3.52 -13.59 6.72
N LEU A 210 2.27 -13.25 6.46
CA LEU A 210 1.83 -11.89 6.15
C LEU A 210 1.23 -11.28 7.41
N CYS A 211 1.74 -10.13 7.80
CA CYS A 211 1.31 -9.42 8.99
C CYS A 211 0.74 -8.06 8.60
N LEU A 212 -0.48 -7.79 9.02
CA LEU A 212 -1.15 -6.50 8.90
C LEU A 212 -1.24 -5.87 10.29
N SER A 213 -0.73 -4.66 10.46
CA SER A 213 -0.83 -3.91 11.71
C SER A 213 -1.51 -2.56 11.46
N PRO A 214 -2.28 -2.02 12.42
CA PRO A 214 -2.83 -0.68 12.30
C PRO A 214 -1.70 0.31 11.99
N GLY A 215 -1.93 1.24 11.05
CA GLY A 215 -0.99 2.34 10.84
C GLY A 215 -0.92 3.23 12.08
N SER A 216 0.19 3.94 12.25
CA SER A 216 0.30 4.92 13.33
C SER A 216 -0.72 6.04 13.07
N HIS A 217 -1.77 6.11 13.88
CA HIS A 217 -2.62 7.28 13.90
C HIS A 217 -1.74 8.50 14.24
N PRO A 218 -1.93 9.68 13.62
CA PRO A 218 -1.47 10.89 14.28
C PRO A 218 -2.19 10.90 15.63
N THR A 219 -1.43 10.77 16.72
CA THR A 219 -1.93 11.03 18.06
C THR A 219 -2.49 12.45 18.03
N ILE A 220 -3.80 12.58 17.86
CA ILE A 220 -4.51 13.77 18.28
C ILE A 220 -4.47 13.66 19.79
N ASP A 221 -3.43 14.26 20.38
CA ASP A 221 -3.36 14.51 21.80
C ASP A 221 -4.58 15.37 22.12
N SER A 222 -5.65 14.70 22.53
CA SER A 222 -6.84 15.35 23.04
C SER A 222 -6.43 15.85 24.40
N GLY A 223 -5.76 17.01 24.41
CA GLY A 223 -5.40 17.72 25.64
C GLY A 223 -6.64 17.80 26.53
N PRO A 224 -6.47 17.69 27.86
CA PRO A 224 -7.60 17.67 28.76
C PRO A 224 -8.41 18.96 28.59
N ALA A 225 -9.72 18.78 28.42
CA ALA A 225 -10.73 19.83 28.35
C ALA A 225 -10.69 20.77 29.56
#